data_AF-A0A4R9M7Q2-F1
#
_entry.id   AF-A0A4R9M7Q2-F1
#
_cell.length_a   1.000
_cell.length_b   1.000
_cell.length_c   1.000
_cell.angle_alpha   90.00
_cell.angle_beta   90.00
_cell.angle_gamma   90.00
#
_symmetry.space_group_name_H-M   'P 1'
#
loop_
_entity.id
_entity.type
_entity.pdbx_description
1 polymer ?
#
loop_
_entity_poly.entity_id
_entity_poly.type
_entity_poly.pdbx_seq_one_letter_code
_entity_poly.pdbx_strand_id
1 'polypeptide(L)'
;MKYYLFLAVLYFVTGSVFSQESKTPVVGSSYFQAVEEYKLKNYAKSIELLRSLLSEGKATYESYALLAYNYDKLNDFENAYSSIQEARKRKPEDENLASSALGILAHFKKWKAVIELAEKFVPMYPTNAEIRYFYSLALSHKGAGKVALSQIEKAKANNPNDVRFLELEGKIYYSLKNYEKADMSLRWASSLNEKSASIWNNLALVQEALYHQNKKLGKKKDALGYLEEAKLCIQRAESMDSDQTSIKENVKRIQSIVPAS
;
A
#
# COMPACT_ATOMS: atom_id res chain seq x y z
N MET A 1 -0.31 -4.41 6.97
CA MET A 1 -0.53 -5.75 6.36
C MET A 1 0.37 -6.88 6.90
N LYS A 2 1.62 -6.63 7.32
CA LYS A 2 2.49 -7.69 7.91
C LYS A 2 1.99 -8.28 9.26
N TYR A 3 1.12 -7.58 9.99
CA TYR A 3 0.73 -7.95 11.36
C TYR A 3 -0.61 -8.69 11.51
N TYR A 4 -1.57 -8.51 10.60
CA TYR A 4 -2.92 -9.10 10.78
C TYR A 4 -3.00 -10.59 10.40
N LEU A 5 -2.11 -11.08 9.52
CA LEU A 5 -1.94 -12.52 9.30
C LEU A 5 -1.25 -13.22 10.50
N PHE A 6 -0.64 -12.45 11.40
CA PHE A 6 0.15 -12.98 12.52
C PHE A 6 -0.71 -13.39 13.73
N LEU A 7 -1.85 -12.73 13.96
CA LEU A 7 -2.70 -12.99 15.13
C LEU A 7 -3.70 -14.15 14.95
N ALA A 8 -4.05 -14.52 13.72
CA ALA A 8 -4.96 -15.65 13.48
C ALA A 8 -4.29 -17.03 13.66
N VAL A 9 -2.96 -17.10 13.70
CA VAL A 9 -2.20 -18.37 13.76
C VAL A 9 -1.91 -18.83 15.20
N LEU A 10 -2.03 -17.96 16.22
CA LEU A 10 -1.57 -18.29 17.57
C LEU A 10 -2.61 -18.90 18.53
N TYR A 11 -3.90 -18.95 18.18
CA TYR A 11 -4.95 -19.37 19.13
C TYR A 11 -5.29 -20.87 19.15
N PHE A 12 -4.63 -21.71 18.34
CA PHE A 12 -4.91 -23.16 18.29
C PHE A 12 -3.83 -24.05 18.94
N VAL A 13 -2.95 -23.48 19.77
CA VAL A 13 -1.95 -24.26 20.52
C VAL A 13 -2.19 -24.13 22.02
N THR A 14 -3.33 -24.63 22.52
CA THR A 14 -3.48 -25.16 23.89
C THR A 14 -4.86 -25.79 24.05
N GLY A 15 -5.02 -27.01 23.54
CA GLY A 15 -6.21 -27.84 23.75
C GLY A 15 -5.83 -29.30 23.64
N SER A 16 -5.34 -29.86 24.74
CA SER A 16 -4.88 -31.23 24.92
C SER A 16 -5.91 -32.29 24.53
N VAL A 17 -5.52 -33.22 23.64
CA VAL A 17 -5.99 -34.62 23.68
C VAL A 17 -4.82 -35.55 23.38
N PHE A 18 -4.54 -36.43 24.33
CA PHE A 18 -3.62 -37.57 24.25
C PHE A 18 -4.40 -38.77 23.68
N SER A 19 -3.93 -39.41 22.59
CA SER A 19 -3.93 -40.87 22.42
C SER A 19 -3.16 -41.30 21.17
N GLN A 20 -2.05 -42.00 21.43
CA GLN A 20 -1.24 -42.96 20.67
C GLN A 20 -1.26 -43.06 19.13
N GLU A 21 -0.02 -42.94 18.62
CA GLU A 21 0.68 -43.68 17.56
C GLU A 21 0.14 -43.69 16.12
N SER A 22 0.69 -42.78 15.31
CA SER A 22 1.19 -43.13 13.97
C SER A 22 2.45 -42.32 13.62
N LYS A 23 3.53 -43.03 13.29
CA LYS A 23 4.80 -42.48 12.83
C LYS A 23 4.64 -41.83 11.44
N THR A 24 4.47 -40.51 11.42
CA THR A 24 4.81 -39.63 10.30
C THR A 24 5.23 -38.30 10.90
N PRO A 25 6.25 -37.60 10.37
CA PRO A 25 6.43 -36.20 10.74
C PRO A 25 5.11 -35.52 10.38
N VAL A 26 4.42 -34.91 11.34
CA VAL A 26 3.19 -34.15 11.09
C VAL A 26 3.61 -32.87 10.36
N VAL A 27 3.88 -33.05 9.07
CA VAL A 27 3.89 -32.01 8.06
C VAL A 27 2.51 -31.36 8.17
N GLY A 28 2.46 -30.07 8.51
CA GLY A 28 1.18 -29.34 8.60
C GLY A 28 0.35 -29.56 7.33
N SER A 29 -0.99 -29.47 7.44
CA SER A 29 -1.91 -29.59 6.31
C SER A 29 -1.38 -28.89 5.05
N SER A 30 -1.72 -29.38 3.85
CA SER A 30 -1.20 -28.84 2.57
C SER A 30 -1.38 -27.32 2.43
N TYR A 31 -2.33 -26.74 3.15
CA TYR A 31 -2.52 -25.30 3.28
C TYR A 31 -1.33 -24.61 3.99
N PHE A 32 -0.86 -25.15 5.13
CA PHE A 32 0.31 -24.61 5.83
C PHE A 32 1.57 -24.71 4.96
N GLN A 33 1.74 -25.81 4.22
CA GLN A 33 2.82 -25.91 3.24
C GLN A 33 2.71 -24.82 2.16
N ALA A 34 1.51 -24.57 1.63
CA ALA A 34 1.31 -23.51 0.65
C ALA A 34 1.62 -22.11 1.21
N VAL A 35 1.31 -21.86 2.48
CA VAL A 35 1.68 -20.62 3.19
C VAL A 35 3.20 -20.49 3.29
N GLU A 36 3.92 -21.55 3.63
CA GLU A 36 5.38 -21.54 3.69
C GLU A 36 6.01 -21.30 2.31
N GLU A 37 5.52 -21.96 1.27
CA GLU A 37 5.98 -21.72 -0.11
C GLU A 37 5.73 -20.27 -0.55
N TYR A 38 4.58 -19.69 -0.19
CA TYR A 38 4.31 -18.27 -0.45
C TYR A 38 5.33 -17.35 0.27
N LYS A 39 5.67 -17.63 1.53
CA LYS A 39 6.68 -16.87 2.29
C LYS A 39 8.07 -16.98 1.67
N LEU A 40 8.40 -18.16 1.14
CA LEU A 40 9.64 -18.41 0.39
C LEU A 40 9.63 -17.82 -1.03
N LYS A 41 8.53 -17.16 -1.43
CA LYS A 41 8.30 -16.60 -2.77
C LYS A 41 8.22 -17.66 -3.88
N ASN A 42 8.02 -18.92 -3.52
CA ASN A 42 7.78 -20.03 -4.44
C ASN A 42 6.29 -20.05 -4.85
N TYR A 43 5.83 -18.98 -5.48
CA TYR A 43 4.40 -18.75 -5.70
C TYR A 43 3.74 -19.84 -6.56
N ALA A 44 4.45 -20.35 -7.57
CA ALA A 44 3.97 -21.44 -8.41
C ALA A 44 3.70 -22.73 -7.61
N LYS A 45 4.60 -23.09 -6.69
CA LYS A 45 4.45 -24.27 -5.84
C LYS A 45 3.36 -24.08 -4.78
N SER A 46 3.24 -22.87 -4.23
CA SER A 46 2.10 -22.51 -3.36
C SER A 46 0.76 -22.69 -4.10
N ILE A 47 0.66 -22.23 -5.35
CA ILE A 47 -0.52 -22.41 -6.20
C ILE A 47 -0.82 -23.89 -6.46
N GLU A 48 0.20 -24.71 -6.74
CA GLU A 48 0.03 -26.15 -6.96
C GLU A 48 -0.61 -26.84 -5.75
N LEU A 49 -0.06 -26.59 -4.55
CA LEU A 49 -0.59 -27.14 -3.30
C LEU A 49 -2.03 -26.69 -3.04
N LEU A 50 -2.34 -25.41 -3.30
CA LEU A 50 -3.68 -24.87 -3.16
C LEU A 50 -4.65 -25.49 -4.18
N ARG A 51 -4.22 -25.68 -5.43
CA ARG A 51 -5.05 -26.34 -6.46
C ARG A 51 -5.34 -27.80 -6.11
N SER A 52 -4.42 -28.52 -5.46
CA SER A 52 -4.70 -29.85 -4.89
C SER A 52 -5.84 -29.80 -3.88
N LEU A 53 -5.78 -28.88 -2.91
CA LEU A 53 -6.84 -28.70 -1.91
C LEU A 53 -8.21 -28.38 -2.53
N LEU A 54 -8.22 -27.57 -3.60
CA LEU A 54 -9.42 -27.28 -4.38
C LEU A 54 -9.98 -28.56 -5.03
N SER A 55 -9.13 -29.37 -5.66
CA SER A 55 -9.55 -30.63 -6.31
C SER A 55 -10.05 -31.69 -5.32
N GLU A 56 -9.51 -31.69 -4.11
CA GLU A 56 -9.91 -32.58 -3.00
C GLU A 56 -11.19 -32.10 -2.29
N GLY A 57 -11.76 -30.96 -2.68
CA GLY A 57 -12.91 -30.36 -2.00
C GLY A 57 -12.62 -29.82 -0.60
N LYS A 58 -11.33 -29.66 -0.25
CA LYS A 58 -10.86 -29.20 1.07
C LYS A 58 -10.53 -27.71 1.13
N ALA A 59 -10.74 -26.98 0.03
CA ALA A 59 -10.41 -25.56 -0.05
C ALA A 59 -11.34 -24.69 0.80
N THR A 60 -10.74 -23.89 1.67
CA THR A 60 -11.43 -22.89 2.49
C THR A 60 -11.36 -21.50 1.84
N TYR A 61 -12.05 -20.51 2.41
CA TYR A 61 -11.92 -19.13 1.92
C TYR A 61 -10.48 -18.61 2.04
N GLU A 62 -9.71 -19.06 3.05
CA GLU A 62 -8.28 -18.74 3.19
C GLU A 62 -7.46 -19.33 2.05
N SER A 63 -7.82 -20.52 1.56
CA SER A 63 -7.16 -21.13 0.40
C SER A 63 -7.33 -20.27 -0.86
N TYR A 64 -8.54 -19.77 -1.10
CA TYR A 64 -8.83 -18.84 -2.20
C TYR A 64 -8.15 -17.47 -2.01
N ALA A 65 -8.11 -16.95 -0.79
CA ALA A 65 -7.41 -15.70 -0.49
C ALA A 65 -5.91 -15.83 -0.74
N LEU A 66 -5.29 -16.96 -0.35
CA LEU A 66 -3.87 -17.21 -0.60
C LEU A 66 -3.58 -17.42 -2.10
N LEU A 67 -4.48 -18.07 -2.85
CA LEU A 67 -4.38 -18.11 -4.31
C LEU A 67 -4.37 -16.71 -4.90
N ALA A 68 -5.28 -15.83 -4.45
CA ALA A 68 -5.33 -14.45 -4.91
C ALA A 68 -4.00 -13.70 -4.70
N TYR A 69 -3.39 -13.87 -3.52
CA TYR A 69 -2.09 -13.26 -3.21
C TYR A 69 -0.96 -13.83 -4.06
N ASN A 70 -0.94 -15.14 -4.31
CA ASN A 70 0.07 -15.74 -5.20
C ASN A 70 -0.05 -15.20 -6.63
N TYR A 71 -1.27 -15.14 -7.18
CA TYR A 71 -1.50 -14.60 -8.52
C TYR A 71 -1.18 -13.11 -8.61
N ASP A 72 -1.48 -12.33 -7.57
CA ASP A 72 -1.07 -10.92 -7.46
C ASP A 72 0.46 -10.77 -7.54
N LYS A 73 1.22 -11.64 -6.86
CA LYS A 73 2.69 -11.65 -6.93
C LYS A 73 3.25 -12.08 -8.28
N LEU A 74 2.49 -12.85 -9.04
CA LEU A 74 2.84 -13.27 -10.40
C LEU A 74 2.32 -12.31 -11.48
N ASN A 75 1.77 -11.15 -11.10
CA ASN A 75 1.14 -10.19 -12.03
C ASN A 75 0.00 -10.79 -12.88
N ASP A 76 -0.68 -11.81 -12.35
CA ASP A 76 -1.83 -12.44 -12.98
C ASP A 76 -3.14 -11.85 -12.44
N PHE A 77 -3.62 -10.78 -13.09
CA PHE A 77 -4.81 -10.05 -12.65
C PHE A 77 -6.08 -10.92 -12.63
N GLU A 78 -6.28 -11.70 -13.68
CA GLU A 78 -7.54 -12.44 -13.87
C GLU A 78 -7.71 -13.49 -12.77
N ASN A 79 -6.67 -14.29 -12.52
CA ASN A 79 -6.71 -15.30 -11.48
C ASN A 79 -6.65 -14.70 -10.07
N ALA A 80 -5.93 -13.59 -9.87
CA ALA A 80 -5.92 -12.89 -8.58
C ALA A 80 -7.30 -12.38 -8.21
N TYR A 81 -7.95 -11.66 -9.13
CA TYR A 81 -9.25 -11.07 -8.88
C TYR A 81 -10.36 -12.13 -8.78
N SER A 82 -10.33 -13.16 -9.62
CA SER A 82 -11.28 -14.28 -9.52
C SER A 82 -11.17 -15.00 -8.17
N SER A 83 -9.95 -15.31 -7.72
CA SER A 83 -9.71 -16.02 -6.45
C SER A 83 -10.16 -15.20 -5.24
N ILE A 84 -9.92 -13.88 -5.20
CA ILE A 84 -10.38 -13.07 -4.06
C ILE A 84 -11.91 -12.93 -4.05
N GLN A 85 -12.58 -12.92 -5.21
CA GLN A 85 -14.04 -12.95 -5.24
C GLN A 85 -14.59 -14.28 -4.71
N GLU A 86 -13.95 -15.41 -5.02
CA GLU A 86 -14.34 -16.72 -4.47
C GLU A 86 -14.15 -16.80 -2.95
N ALA A 87 -13.09 -16.18 -2.41
CA ALA A 87 -12.92 -16.04 -0.95
C ALA A 87 -14.06 -15.20 -0.34
N ARG A 88 -14.38 -14.05 -0.95
CA ARG A 88 -15.45 -13.15 -0.50
C ARG A 88 -16.85 -13.77 -0.60
N LYS A 89 -17.12 -14.63 -1.59
CA LYS A 89 -18.40 -15.36 -1.67
C LYS A 89 -18.60 -16.29 -0.48
N ARG A 90 -17.52 -16.90 0.02
CA ARG A 90 -17.54 -17.84 1.15
C ARG A 90 -17.57 -17.15 2.50
N LYS A 91 -17.01 -15.95 2.60
CA LYS A 91 -16.96 -15.14 3.84
C LYS A 91 -17.24 -13.66 3.54
N PRO A 92 -18.51 -13.31 3.20
CA PRO A 92 -18.86 -11.98 2.70
C PRO A 92 -18.68 -10.84 3.71
N GLU A 93 -18.72 -11.16 5.00
CA GLU A 93 -18.60 -10.23 6.14
C GLU A 93 -17.15 -9.89 6.51
N ASP A 94 -16.16 -10.59 5.95
CA ASP A 94 -14.75 -10.35 6.26
C ASP A 94 -14.22 -9.11 5.53
N GLU A 95 -14.11 -8.02 6.29
CA GLU A 95 -13.60 -6.74 5.79
C GLU A 95 -12.15 -6.81 5.29
N ASN A 96 -11.36 -7.79 5.74
CA ASN A 96 -10.00 -7.98 5.22
C ASN A 96 -10.06 -8.47 3.78
N LEU A 97 -10.97 -9.39 3.44
CA LEU A 97 -11.15 -9.84 2.06
C LEU A 97 -11.68 -8.72 1.17
N ALA A 98 -12.53 -7.84 1.71
CA ALA A 98 -13.00 -6.64 1.01
C ALA A 98 -11.84 -5.67 0.70
N SER A 99 -11.00 -5.37 1.68
CA SER A 99 -9.81 -4.53 1.46
C SER A 99 -8.79 -5.17 0.51
N SER A 100 -8.58 -6.49 0.59
CA SER A 100 -7.70 -7.22 -0.34
C SER A 100 -8.18 -7.17 -1.79
N ALA A 101 -9.49 -7.24 -2.03
CA ALA A 101 -10.04 -7.07 -3.38
C ALA A 101 -9.76 -5.67 -3.95
N LEU A 102 -9.90 -4.61 -3.12
CA LEU A 102 -9.52 -3.26 -3.51
C LEU A 102 -8.01 -3.13 -3.75
N GLY A 103 -7.19 -3.78 -2.93
CA GLY A 103 -5.74 -3.81 -3.08
C GLY A 103 -5.29 -4.42 -4.40
N ILE A 104 -5.86 -5.57 -4.78
CA ILE A 104 -5.60 -6.20 -6.09
C ILE A 104 -6.02 -5.27 -7.22
N LEU A 105 -7.23 -4.71 -7.18
CA LEU A 105 -7.68 -3.75 -8.21
C LEU A 105 -6.75 -2.53 -8.32
N ALA A 106 -6.26 -2.01 -7.19
CA ALA A 106 -5.34 -0.88 -7.15
C ALA A 106 -3.95 -1.24 -7.71
N HIS A 107 -3.40 -2.42 -7.38
CA HIS A 107 -2.13 -2.90 -7.91
C HIS A 107 -2.14 -2.95 -9.44
N PHE A 108 -3.23 -3.46 -10.02
CA PHE A 108 -3.44 -3.50 -11.47
C PHE A 108 -4.05 -2.21 -12.06
N LYS A 109 -4.03 -1.10 -11.30
CA LYS A 109 -4.45 0.24 -11.74
C LYS A 109 -5.89 0.30 -12.28
N LYS A 110 -6.78 -0.58 -11.80
CA LYS A 110 -8.20 -0.61 -12.17
C LYS A 110 -8.98 0.45 -11.36
N TRP A 111 -8.58 1.72 -11.46
CA TRP A 111 -9.04 2.81 -10.59
C TRP A 111 -10.55 3.00 -10.57
N LYS A 112 -11.21 2.88 -11.73
CA LYS A 112 -12.67 2.96 -11.82
C LYS A 112 -13.35 1.87 -10.98
N ALA A 113 -12.86 0.62 -11.08
CA ALA A 113 -13.39 -0.49 -10.30
C ALA A 113 -13.08 -0.35 -8.79
N VAL A 114 -11.92 0.20 -8.42
CA VAL A 114 -11.60 0.52 -7.02
C VAL A 114 -12.64 1.50 -6.45
N ILE A 115 -12.95 2.58 -7.18
CA ILE A 115 -13.94 3.58 -6.76
C ILE A 115 -15.33 2.95 -6.59
N GLU A 116 -15.83 2.27 -7.62
CA GLU A 116 -17.17 1.66 -7.60
C GLU A 116 -17.33 0.62 -6.48
N LEU A 117 -16.29 -0.17 -6.22
CA LEU A 117 -16.32 -1.18 -5.18
C LEU A 117 -16.15 -0.56 -3.78
N ALA A 118 -15.29 0.45 -3.64
CA ALA A 118 -15.11 1.17 -2.38
C ALA A 118 -16.37 1.94 -1.97
N GLU A 119 -17.11 2.52 -2.91
CA GLU A 119 -18.41 3.19 -2.65
C GLU A 119 -19.44 2.24 -2.02
N LYS A 120 -19.37 0.94 -2.35
CA LYS A 120 -20.19 -0.10 -1.73
C LYS A 120 -19.66 -0.53 -0.36
N PHE A 121 -18.33 -0.62 -0.21
CA PHE A 121 -17.70 -1.13 1.00
C PHE A 121 -17.61 -0.12 2.13
N VAL A 122 -17.41 1.17 1.84
CA VAL A 122 -17.28 2.20 2.88
C VAL A 122 -18.50 2.28 3.81
N PRO A 123 -19.76 2.18 3.33
CA PRO A 123 -20.93 2.10 4.20
C PRO A 123 -21.00 0.82 5.04
N MET A 124 -20.52 -0.31 4.50
CA MET A 124 -20.53 -1.61 5.18
C MET A 124 -19.45 -1.70 6.27
N TYR A 125 -18.28 -1.10 6.01
CA TYR A 125 -17.08 -1.19 6.83
C TYR A 125 -16.56 0.22 7.17
N PRO A 126 -17.33 1.04 7.92
CA PRO A 126 -17.03 2.47 8.08
C PRO A 126 -15.73 2.74 8.86
N THR A 127 -15.23 1.79 9.64
CA THR A 127 -14.00 1.95 10.43
C THR A 127 -12.77 1.33 9.76
N ASN A 128 -12.93 0.70 8.60
CA ASN A 128 -11.83 0.01 7.94
C ASN A 128 -10.89 1.00 7.24
N ALA A 129 -9.69 1.16 7.79
CA ALA A 129 -8.69 2.09 7.28
C ALA A 129 -8.14 1.69 5.90
N GLU A 130 -7.96 0.40 5.60
CA GLU A 130 -7.43 -0.04 4.30
C GLU A 130 -8.40 0.23 3.15
N ILE A 131 -9.70 0.00 3.37
CA ILE A 131 -10.75 0.31 2.38
C ILE A 131 -10.74 1.81 2.06
N ARG A 132 -10.66 2.66 3.09
CA ARG A 132 -10.59 4.12 2.92
C ARG A 132 -9.29 4.56 2.25
N TYR A 133 -8.17 3.90 2.56
CA TYR A 133 -6.90 4.15 1.90
C TYR A 133 -6.96 3.86 0.40
N PHE A 134 -7.43 2.68 -0.02
CA PHE A 134 -7.55 2.36 -1.44
C PHE A 134 -8.56 3.27 -2.15
N TYR A 135 -9.64 3.65 -1.46
CA TYR A 135 -10.60 4.61 -2.02
C TYR A 135 -9.96 5.98 -2.25
N SER A 136 -9.27 6.51 -1.23
CA SER A 136 -8.52 7.77 -1.33
C SER A 136 -7.49 7.72 -2.46
N LEU A 137 -6.75 6.62 -2.57
CA LEU A 137 -5.75 6.42 -3.60
C LEU A 137 -6.36 6.52 -5.00
N ALA A 138 -7.47 5.81 -5.24
CA ALA A 138 -8.14 5.85 -6.54
C ALA A 138 -8.79 7.22 -6.83
N LEU A 139 -9.37 7.88 -5.82
CA LEU A 139 -9.90 9.25 -5.94
C LEU A 139 -8.79 10.26 -6.27
N SER A 140 -7.61 10.12 -5.67
CA SER A 140 -6.45 10.93 -5.99
C SER A 140 -6.03 10.75 -7.45
N HIS A 141 -6.00 9.51 -7.95
CA HIS A 141 -5.72 9.24 -9.36
C HIS A 141 -6.77 9.81 -10.32
N LYS A 142 -8.03 9.90 -9.90
CA LYS A 142 -9.12 10.54 -10.66
C LYS A 142 -9.07 12.08 -10.61
N GLY A 143 -8.21 12.67 -9.78
CA GLY A 143 -8.16 14.12 -9.55
C GLY A 143 -9.21 14.64 -8.56
N ALA A 144 -9.91 13.76 -7.84
CA ALA A 144 -10.91 14.10 -6.83
C ALA A 144 -10.26 14.39 -5.45
N GLY A 145 -9.25 15.26 -5.42
CA GLY A 145 -8.36 15.45 -4.26
C GLY A 145 -9.07 15.83 -2.96
N LYS A 146 -10.10 16.68 -2.99
CA LYS A 146 -10.86 17.05 -1.78
C LYS A 146 -11.59 15.84 -1.16
N VAL A 147 -12.18 14.99 -2.00
CA VAL A 147 -12.87 13.78 -1.52
C VAL A 147 -11.84 12.76 -1.03
N ALA A 148 -10.71 12.63 -1.73
CA ALA A 148 -9.60 11.78 -1.30
C ALA A 148 -9.08 12.16 0.09
N LEU A 149 -8.87 13.46 0.37
CA LEU A 149 -8.50 13.94 1.70
C LEU A 149 -9.49 13.52 2.78
N SER A 150 -10.79 13.69 2.54
CA SER A 150 -11.80 13.27 3.53
C SER A 150 -11.73 11.76 3.83
N GLN A 151 -11.39 10.93 2.84
CA GLN A 151 -11.24 9.49 3.06
C GLN A 151 -9.94 9.15 3.80
N ILE A 152 -8.82 9.82 3.47
CA ILE A 152 -7.55 9.55 4.16
C ILE A 152 -7.55 10.06 5.60
N GLU A 153 -8.21 11.18 5.89
CA GLU A 153 -8.43 11.68 7.26
C GLU A 153 -9.18 10.66 8.10
N LYS A 154 -10.24 10.05 7.55
CA LYS A 154 -10.99 8.98 8.22
C LYS A 154 -10.17 7.69 8.38
N ALA A 155 -9.31 7.35 7.41
CA ALA A 155 -8.41 6.21 7.53
C ALA A 155 -7.38 6.39 8.67
N LYS A 156 -6.88 7.62 8.84
CA LYS A 156 -5.89 7.98 9.86
C LYS A 156 -6.45 8.02 11.29
N ALA A 157 -7.77 8.08 11.47
CA ALA A 157 -8.40 8.24 12.80
C ALA A 157 -7.88 7.23 13.85
N ASN A 158 -7.66 5.97 13.44
CA ASN A 158 -7.17 4.91 14.33
C ASN A 158 -5.69 4.53 14.10
N ASN A 159 -5.07 5.01 13.02
CA ASN A 159 -3.68 4.72 12.69
C ASN A 159 -3.00 5.95 12.07
N PRO A 160 -2.75 7.01 12.87
CA PRO A 160 -2.22 8.27 12.37
C PRO A 160 -0.77 8.16 11.87
N ASN A 161 -0.05 7.12 12.32
CA ASN A 161 1.36 6.88 12.00
C ASN A 161 1.55 5.88 10.84
N ASP A 162 0.49 5.52 10.09
CA ASP A 162 0.70 4.74 8.87
C ASP A 162 1.38 5.61 7.81
N VAL A 163 2.63 5.28 7.52
CA VAL A 163 3.48 5.99 6.55
C VAL A 163 2.80 6.08 5.18
N ARG A 164 2.06 5.05 4.76
CA ARG A 164 1.35 5.06 3.46
C ARG A 164 0.26 6.12 3.44
N PHE A 165 -0.40 6.36 4.58
CA PHE A 165 -1.48 7.33 4.67
C PHE A 165 -0.92 8.75 4.66
N LEU A 166 0.16 8.99 5.41
CA LEU A 166 0.86 10.27 5.44
C LEU A 166 1.46 10.61 4.06
N GLU A 167 2.07 9.63 3.39
CA GLU A 167 2.61 9.83 2.05
C GLU A 167 1.51 10.15 1.02
N LEU A 168 0.40 9.39 1.04
CA LEU A 168 -0.73 9.66 0.16
C LEU A 168 -1.37 11.03 0.43
N GLU A 169 -1.55 11.39 1.70
CA GLU A 169 -2.05 12.70 2.11
C GLU A 169 -1.16 13.83 1.59
N GLY A 170 0.16 13.69 1.73
CA GLY A 170 1.14 14.64 1.18
C GLY A 170 1.02 14.80 -0.33
N LYS A 171 0.90 13.69 -1.07
CA LYS A 171 0.68 13.70 -2.53
C LYS A 171 -0.64 14.37 -2.91
N ILE A 172 -1.71 14.14 -2.15
CA ILE A 172 -3.00 14.78 -2.41
C ILE A 172 -2.91 16.28 -2.14
N TYR A 173 -2.32 16.72 -1.02
CA TYR A 173 -2.10 18.14 -0.74
C TYR A 173 -1.25 18.83 -1.82
N TYR A 174 -0.20 18.16 -2.30
CA TYR A 174 0.60 18.64 -3.42
C TYR A 174 -0.24 18.85 -4.68
N SER A 175 -1.09 17.88 -5.04
CA SER A 175 -2.01 18.00 -6.19
C SER A 175 -3.01 19.15 -6.06
N LEU A 176 -3.38 19.49 -4.82
CA LEU A 176 -4.27 20.60 -4.48
C LEU A 176 -3.53 21.94 -4.33
N LYS A 177 -2.21 21.97 -4.59
CA LYS A 177 -1.31 23.12 -4.42
C LYS A 177 -1.25 23.67 -2.99
N ASN A 178 -1.57 22.84 -1.99
CA ASN A 178 -1.40 23.16 -0.58
C ASN A 178 -0.04 22.62 -0.12
N TYR A 179 1.02 23.28 -0.56
CA TYR A 179 2.38 22.75 -0.43
C TYR A 179 2.86 22.74 1.02
N GLU A 180 2.37 23.65 1.86
CA GLU A 180 2.70 23.71 3.28
C GLU A 180 2.14 22.48 4.03
N LYS A 181 0.89 22.09 3.77
CA LYS A 181 0.33 20.85 4.35
C LYS A 181 0.98 19.60 3.75
N ALA A 182 1.34 19.63 2.47
CA ALA A 182 2.06 18.54 1.83
C ALA A 182 3.42 18.30 2.50
N ASP A 183 4.14 19.38 2.81
CA ASP A 183 5.42 19.34 3.53
C ASP A 183 5.26 18.73 4.92
N MET A 184 4.27 19.19 5.70
CA MET A 184 3.99 18.65 7.03
C MET A 184 3.74 17.14 7.01
N SER A 185 2.85 16.66 6.13
CA SER A 185 2.51 15.23 6.02
C SER A 185 3.72 14.39 5.61
N LEU A 186 4.52 14.86 4.66
CA LEU A 186 5.67 14.12 4.15
C LEU A 186 6.87 14.14 5.11
N ARG A 187 7.07 15.22 5.88
CA ARG A 187 8.08 15.24 6.96
C ARG A 187 7.74 14.27 8.08
N TRP A 188 6.45 14.15 8.42
CA TRP A 188 6.01 13.13 9.36
C TRP A 188 6.21 11.72 8.77
N ALA A 189 5.89 11.53 7.49
CA ALA A 189 6.15 10.27 6.82
C ALA A 189 7.65 9.90 6.82
N SER A 190 8.55 10.88 6.57
CA SER A 190 9.99 10.65 6.54
C SER A 190 10.59 10.42 7.93
N SER A 191 10.05 11.02 8.99
CA SER A 191 10.49 10.75 10.37
C SER A 191 10.14 9.34 10.84
N LEU A 192 9.09 8.74 10.26
CA LEU A 192 8.67 7.36 10.54
C LEU A 192 9.36 6.33 9.63
N ASN A 193 9.73 6.72 8.41
CA ASN A 193 10.46 5.87 7.48
C ASN A 193 11.52 6.66 6.69
N GLU A 194 12.68 6.79 7.32
CA GLU A 194 13.80 7.54 6.78
C GLU A 194 14.45 6.93 5.52
N LYS A 195 14.18 5.67 5.21
CA LYS A 195 14.79 4.91 4.11
C LYS A 195 13.87 4.76 2.89
N SER A 196 12.83 5.57 2.78
CA SER A 196 11.92 5.56 1.64
C SER A 196 12.33 6.57 0.57
N ALA A 197 12.86 6.08 -0.56
CA ALA A 197 13.19 6.91 -1.72
C ALA A 197 11.97 7.72 -2.21
N SER A 198 10.79 7.09 -2.22
CA SER A 198 9.53 7.72 -2.65
C SER A 198 9.16 8.94 -1.80
N ILE A 199 9.31 8.86 -0.48
CA ILE A 199 8.98 9.97 0.43
C ILE A 199 9.95 11.13 0.21
N TRP A 200 11.26 10.86 0.12
CA TRP A 200 12.25 11.90 -0.14
C TRP A 200 12.09 12.55 -1.52
N ASN A 201 11.73 11.76 -2.54
CA ASN A 201 11.38 12.29 -3.85
C ASN A 201 10.14 13.21 -3.76
N ASN A 202 9.08 12.78 -3.07
CA ASN A 202 7.88 13.61 -2.91
C ASN A 202 8.16 14.88 -2.10
N LEU A 203 9.01 14.81 -1.06
CA LEU A 203 9.48 15.99 -0.33
C LEU A 203 10.23 16.95 -1.26
N ALA A 204 11.14 16.45 -2.09
CA ALA A 204 11.86 17.29 -3.04
C ALA A 204 10.92 18.04 -3.99
N LEU A 205 9.86 17.37 -4.48
CA LEU A 205 8.83 17.99 -5.31
C LEU A 205 8.06 19.09 -4.57
N VAL A 206 7.71 18.86 -3.30
CA VAL A 206 7.05 19.86 -2.46
C VAL A 206 7.95 21.06 -2.22
N GLN A 207 9.21 20.82 -1.89
CA GLN A 207 10.22 21.85 -1.63
C GLN A 207 10.49 22.71 -2.86
N GLU A 208 10.59 22.10 -4.04
CA GLU A 208 10.67 22.81 -5.31
C GLU A 208 9.43 23.70 -5.57
N ALA A 209 8.22 23.18 -5.28
CA ALA A 209 7.00 23.96 -5.44
C ALA A 209 6.93 25.16 -4.48
N LEU A 210 7.37 24.98 -3.22
CA LEU A 210 7.52 26.05 -2.23
C LEU A 210 8.55 27.09 -2.67
N TYR A 211 9.67 26.68 -3.28
CA TYR A 211 10.63 27.60 -3.91
C TYR A 211 9.94 28.48 -4.96
N HIS A 212 9.22 27.88 -5.91
CA HIS A 212 8.55 28.65 -6.97
C HIS A 212 7.47 29.59 -6.43
N GLN A 213 6.68 29.14 -5.44
CA GLN A 213 5.67 29.95 -4.76
C GLN A 213 6.31 31.16 -4.06
N ASN A 214 7.37 30.95 -3.27
CA ASN A 214 8.02 32.02 -2.51
C ASN A 214 8.80 32.98 -3.41
N LYS A 215 9.41 32.47 -4.50
CA LYS A 215 10.01 33.30 -5.54
C LYS A 215 8.99 34.24 -6.16
N LYS A 216 7.79 33.74 -6.49
CA LYS A 216 6.69 34.56 -7.04
C LYS A 216 6.21 35.61 -6.04
N LEU A 217 6.27 35.31 -4.73
CA LEU A 217 5.90 36.23 -3.66
C LEU A 217 7.01 37.25 -3.32
N GLY A 218 8.16 37.21 -3.99
CA GLY A 218 9.30 38.10 -3.70
C GLY A 218 10.06 37.75 -2.42
N LYS A 219 9.75 36.61 -1.78
CA LYS A 219 10.41 36.11 -0.57
C LYS A 219 11.71 35.39 -0.93
N LYS A 220 12.70 36.14 -1.42
CA LYS A 220 13.95 35.58 -1.98
C LYS A 220 14.66 34.64 -1.00
N LYS A 221 14.80 35.02 0.27
CA LYS A 221 15.49 34.22 1.29
C LYS A 221 14.81 32.87 1.52
N ASP A 222 13.49 32.88 1.74
CA ASP A 222 12.70 31.66 1.96
C ASP A 222 12.76 30.75 0.73
N ALA A 223 12.64 31.34 -0.47
CA ALA A 223 12.74 30.61 -1.73
C ALA A 223 14.09 29.86 -1.84
N LEU A 224 15.21 30.53 -1.54
CA LEU A 224 16.53 29.89 -1.57
C LEU A 224 16.63 28.71 -0.59
N GLY A 225 16.12 28.86 0.64
CA GLY A 225 16.09 27.77 1.61
C GLY A 225 15.33 26.55 1.10
N TYR A 226 14.15 26.76 0.51
CA TYR A 226 13.37 25.68 -0.10
C TYR A 226 14.07 25.02 -1.30
N LEU A 227 14.81 25.79 -2.11
CA LEU A 227 15.58 25.23 -3.22
C LEU A 227 16.76 24.38 -2.74
N GLU A 228 17.48 24.83 -1.70
CA GLU A 228 18.55 24.06 -1.07
C GLU A 228 18.00 22.75 -0.51
N GLU A 229 16.87 22.80 0.20
CA GLU A 229 16.24 21.62 0.75
C GLU A 229 15.73 20.67 -0.35
N ALA A 230 15.14 21.20 -1.43
CA ALA A 230 14.73 20.38 -2.58
C ALA A 230 15.90 19.57 -3.15
N LYS A 231 17.08 20.18 -3.28
CA LYS A 231 18.31 19.53 -3.77
C LYS A 231 18.80 18.44 -2.80
N LEU A 232 18.75 18.69 -1.49
CA LEU A 232 19.11 17.70 -0.48
C LEU A 232 18.15 16.50 -0.48
N CYS A 233 16.84 16.75 -0.51
CA CYS A 233 15.83 15.70 -0.54
C CYS A 233 15.96 14.81 -1.79
N ILE A 234 16.19 15.40 -2.97
CA ILE A 234 16.28 14.60 -4.20
C ILE A 234 17.57 13.77 -4.26
N GLN A 235 18.69 14.30 -3.74
CA GLN A 235 19.92 13.52 -3.58
C GLN A 235 19.74 12.35 -2.61
N ARG A 236 19.01 12.58 -1.50
CA ARG A 236 18.68 11.50 -0.56
C ARG A 236 17.82 10.42 -1.22
N ALA A 237 16.84 10.80 -2.02
CA ALA A 237 16.02 9.86 -2.79
C ALA A 237 16.87 9.05 -3.79
N GLU A 238 17.74 9.71 -4.55
CA GLU A 238 18.65 9.07 -5.52
C GLU A 238 19.62 8.10 -4.85
N SER A 239 20.15 8.42 -3.67
CA SER A 239 21.05 7.51 -2.94
C SER A 239 20.36 6.22 -2.46
N MET A 240 19.02 6.21 -2.40
CA MET A 240 18.23 5.07 -1.94
C MET A 240 17.70 4.22 -3.09
N ASP A 241 17.31 4.84 -4.20
CA ASP A 241 16.82 4.17 -5.41
C ASP A 241 17.23 4.98 -6.63
N SER A 242 18.47 4.76 -7.07
CA SER A 242 19.04 5.48 -8.20
C SER A 242 18.47 5.01 -9.53
N ASP A 243 17.77 3.86 -9.60
CA ASP A 243 17.30 3.27 -10.85
C ASP A 243 15.89 3.70 -11.25
N GLN A 244 15.11 4.21 -10.30
CA GLN A 244 13.76 4.67 -10.56
C GLN A 244 13.74 5.88 -11.52
N THR A 245 13.09 5.70 -12.68
CA THR A 245 13.03 6.71 -13.75
C THR A 245 12.53 8.08 -13.27
N SER A 246 11.47 8.11 -12.47
CA SER A 246 10.92 9.36 -11.93
C SER A 246 11.91 10.09 -11.03
N ILE A 247 12.75 9.37 -10.28
CA ILE A 247 13.79 9.98 -9.45
C ILE A 247 14.87 10.57 -10.36
N LYS A 248 15.37 9.82 -11.35
CA LYS A 248 16.37 10.32 -12.32
C LYS A 248 15.93 11.62 -13.01
N GLU A 249 14.67 11.66 -13.44
CA GLU A 249 14.09 12.85 -14.08
C GLU A 249 14.03 14.04 -13.11
N ASN A 250 13.60 13.80 -11.87
CA ASN A 250 13.52 14.84 -10.84
C ASN A 250 14.89 15.33 -10.39
N VAL A 251 15.89 14.44 -10.28
CA VAL A 251 17.29 14.77 -10.00
C VAL A 251 17.79 15.78 -11.03
N LYS A 252 17.71 15.41 -12.32
CA LYS A 252 18.17 16.26 -13.42
C LYS A 252 17.48 17.63 -13.40
N ARG A 253 16.17 17.64 -13.20
CA ARG A 253 15.35 18.86 -13.18
C ARG A 253 15.72 19.76 -12.00
N ILE A 254 15.65 19.26 -10.76
CA ILE A 254 15.84 20.05 -9.53
C ILE A 254 17.29 20.55 -9.41
N GLN A 255 18.27 19.72 -9.76
CA GLN A 255 19.68 20.13 -9.72
C GLN A 255 20.00 21.24 -10.73
N SER A 256 19.32 21.27 -11.89
CA SER A 256 19.50 22.29 -12.92
C SER A 256 18.96 23.68 -12.54
N ILE A 257 18.17 23.79 -11.48
CA ILE A 257 17.60 25.06 -11.05
C ILE A 257 18.71 25.97 -10.51
N VAL A 258 18.95 27.06 -11.24
CA VAL A 258 19.83 28.15 -10.82
C VAL A 258 18.97 29.28 -10.23
N PRO A 259 19.20 29.69 -8.98
CA PRO A 259 18.52 30.85 -8.42
C PRO A 259 18.92 32.12 -9.18
N ALA A 260 17.94 32.96 -9.52
CA ALA A 260 18.22 34.25 -10.13
C ALA A 260 18.79 35.21 -9.06
N SER A 261 19.79 36.02 -9.45
CA SER A 261 20.42 37.05 -8.62
C SER A 261 19.44 38.09 -8.07
#